data_AF-A0A1G3T2U6-F1
#
_entry.id   AF-A0A1G3T2U6-F1
#
_cell.length_a   1.000
_cell.length_b   1.000
_cell.length_c   1.000
_cell.angle_alpha   90.00
_cell.angle_beta   90.00
_cell.angle_gamma   90.00
#
_symmetry.space_group_name_H-M   'P 1'
#
loop_
_entity.id
_entity.type
_entity.pdbx_description
1 polymer ?
#
loop_
_entity_poly.entity_id
_entity_poly.type
_entity_poly.pdbx_seq_one_letter_code
_entity_poly.pdbx_strand_id
1 'polypeptide(L)'
;MDRRNFLKVVAASATVMAVSPSMIRGNLYAADGTLFKAYDKVQLVDAAGKPIKASALAKEVTYIFNYPHASTPCMLINLPKGTSKEVELASENGEKYVWKSGVGKERSIVAYVAICTHQMTHPTPNDSFITYVPTTKKTMAYDKGGVIVCSSHLSAFDAGAGAKVLGGAATQPLNSVVLEHAADDTLWAVGILGSDKFQDYFKSFRPELKEFYGGPAEAKKLVSISAKTVKLTEYSKEIIQY
;
A
#
# COMPACT_ATOMS: atom_id res chain seq x y z
N MET A 1 27.09 40.16 -44.81
CA MET A 1 26.77 38.76 -45.11
C MET A 1 25.81 38.26 -44.06
N ASP A 2 24.72 37.76 -44.59
CA ASP A 2 23.49 37.32 -43.96
C ASP A 2 23.64 35.93 -43.33
N ARG A 3 23.06 35.70 -42.15
CA ARG A 3 21.98 34.69 -41.94
C ARG A 3 21.75 34.39 -40.46
N ARG A 4 20.61 34.91 -40.01
CA ARG A 4 19.83 34.49 -38.83
C ARG A 4 19.32 33.05 -39.02
N ASN A 5 19.25 32.30 -37.93
CA ASN A 5 18.35 31.16 -37.67
C ASN A 5 18.29 31.05 -36.13
N PHE A 6 17.26 31.41 -35.36
CA PHE A 6 15.80 31.45 -35.51
C PHE A 6 15.17 30.11 -35.93
N LEU A 7 15.11 29.16 -35.00
CA LEU A 7 14.04 28.16 -34.92
C LEU A 7 13.31 28.38 -33.59
N LYS A 8 12.14 29.04 -33.59
CA LYS A 8 10.81 28.51 -33.95
C LYS A 8 10.26 27.54 -32.90
N VAL A 9 9.62 28.15 -31.90
CA VAL A 9 8.49 27.59 -31.17
C VAL A 9 7.46 27.09 -32.19
N VAL A 10 7.09 25.82 -32.11
CA VAL A 10 5.89 25.28 -32.76
C VAL A 10 4.92 24.88 -31.66
N ALA A 11 3.81 25.59 -31.63
CA ALA A 11 2.64 25.26 -30.85
C ALA A 11 1.85 24.12 -31.51
N ALA A 12 1.07 23.42 -30.68
CA ALA A 12 -0.09 22.59 -31.01
C ALA A 12 0.15 21.15 -31.50
N SER A 13 0.30 20.25 -30.53
CA SER A 13 -0.55 19.05 -30.47
C SER A 13 -0.74 18.68 -29.00
N ALA A 14 -1.91 19.07 -28.45
CA ALA A 14 -2.33 18.71 -27.11
C ALA A 14 -2.73 17.22 -27.10
N THR A 15 -1.75 16.33 -27.06
CA THR A 15 -1.95 14.97 -26.58
C THR A 15 -2.01 15.06 -25.07
N VAL A 16 -3.13 14.69 -24.45
CA VAL A 16 -3.17 14.42 -23.00
C VAL A 16 -2.25 13.23 -22.78
N MET A 17 -0.96 13.50 -22.54
CA MET A 17 -0.04 12.48 -22.06
C MET A 17 -0.56 12.06 -20.70
N ALA A 18 -0.99 10.80 -20.60
CA ALA A 18 -1.15 10.15 -19.32
C ALA A 18 0.22 10.23 -18.63
N VAL A 19 0.34 11.12 -17.66
CA VAL A 19 1.57 11.30 -16.89
C VAL A 19 1.70 10.03 -16.04
N SER A 20 2.49 9.07 -16.53
CA SER A 20 2.93 7.95 -15.71
C SER A 20 3.71 8.55 -14.53
N PRO A 21 3.44 8.16 -13.27
CA PRO A 21 4.22 8.63 -12.12
C PRO A 21 5.72 8.36 -12.23
N SER A 22 6.14 7.39 -13.04
CA SER A 22 7.53 7.22 -13.48
C SER A 22 8.13 8.39 -14.30
N MET A 23 7.28 9.29 -14.82
CA MET A 23 7.66 10.54 -15.51
C MET A 23 7.44 11.79 -14.66
N ILE A 24 6.98 11.67 -13.41
CA ILE A 24 6.90 12.80 -12.49
C ILE A 24 8.33 13.21 -12.13
N ARG A 25 8.86 14.24 -12.82
CA ARG A 25 10.02 15.04 -12.41
C ARG A 25 9.65 16.01 -11.28
N GLY A 26 8.84 15.54 -10.33
CA GLY A 26 8.25 16.30 -9.24
C GLY A 26 8.25 15.47 -7.96
N ASN A 27 9.42 15.40 -7.32
CA ASN A 27 9.65 15.18 -5.89
C ASN A 27 8.58 14.38 -5.13
N LEU A 28 8.66 13.04 -5.17
CA LEU A 28 8.25 12.19 -4.05
C LEU A 28 9.39 12.26 -3.02
N TYR A 29 9.31 13.21 -2.09
CA TYR A 29 10.34 13.44 -1.08
C TYR A 29 9.74 13.41 0.35
N ALA A 30 10.33 12.60 1.25
CA ALA A 30 11.08 13.19 2.35
C ALA A 30 12.30 13.88 1.70
N ALA A 31 12.70 15.08 2.11
CA ALA A 31 13.48 16.05 1.31
C ALA A 31 14.78 15.56 0.61
N ASP A 32 15.22 14.31 0.83
CA ASP A 32 16.37 13.61 0.26
C ASP A 32 16.05 12.24 -0.40
N GLY A 33 14.78 11.82 -0.46
CA GLY A 33 14.34 10.52 -0.99
C GLY A 33 14.30 9.40 0.05
N THR A 34 14.49 9.69 1.35
CA THR A 34 14.44 8.67 2.38
C THR A 34 13.06 8.05 2.56
N LEU A 35 13.06 6.79 3.01
CA LEU A 35 11.87 5.96 3.27
C LEU A 35 10.94 5.70 2.08
N PHE A 36 11.20 6.24 0.89
CA PHE A 36 10.57 5.78 -0.35
C PHE A 36 11.50 4.80 -1.07
N LYS A 37 10.98 3.61 -1.38
CA LYS A 37 11.67 2.63 -2.19
C LYS A 37 10.82 2.22 -3.39
N ALA A 38 11.30 2.59 -4.57
CA ALA A 38 10.72 2.13 -5.82
C ALA A 38 11.00 0.64 -6.03
N TYR A 39 10.02 -0.05 -6.61
CA TYR A 39 10.18 -1.42 -7.11
C TYR A 39 9.54 -1.50 -8.50
N ASP A 40 9.58 -2.67 -9.11
CA ASP A 40 8.91 -2.91 -10.39
C ASP A 40 7.43 -2.55 -10.29
N LYS A 41 6.92 -1.93 -11.36
CA LYS A 41 5.51 -1.62 -11.48
C LYS A 41 4.71 -2.90 -11.70
N VAL A 42 3.82 -3.21 -10.77
CA VAL A 42 3.06 -4.46 -10.72
C VAL A 42 1.55 -4.17 -10.83
N GLN A 43 0.88 -4.75 -11.82
CA GLN A 43 -0.57 -4.57 -11.99
C GLN A 43 -1.33 -5.38 -10.94
N LEU A 44 -2.32 -4.77 -10.30
CA LEU A 44 -3.22 -5.53 -9.44
C LEU A 44 -4.25 -6.24 -10.32
N VAL A 45 -4.30 -7.57 -10.20
CA VAL A 45 -5.21 -8.42 -10.97
C VAL A 45 -6.06 -9.27 -10.04
N ASP A 46 -7.26 -9.63 -10.47
CA ASP A 46 -8.13 -10.55 -9.73
C ASP A 46 -7.63 -12.00 -9.79
N ALA A 47 -8.38 -12.93 -9.19
CA ALA A 47 -8.03 -14.34 -9.17
C ALA A 47 -7.96 -15.00 -10.56
N ALA A 48 -8.60 -14.42 -11.58
CA ALA A 48 -8.58 -14.88 -12.97
C ALA A 48 -7.50 -14.17 -13.80
N GLY A 49 -6.69 -13.29 -13.20
CA GLY A 49 -5.66 -12.53 -13.88
C GLY A 49 -6.18 -11.30 -14.62
N LYS A 50 -7.44 -10.90 -14.42
CA LYS A 50 -8.00 -9.70 -15.04
C LYS A 50 -7.59 -8.46 -14.23
N PRO A 51 -7.19 -7.35 -14.87
CA PRO A 51 -6.87 -6.12 -14.16
C PRO A 51 -8.00 -5.62 -13.26
N ILE A 52 -7.68 -5.32 -12.00
CA ILE A 52 -8.61 -4.69 -11.08
C ILE A 52 -8.83 -3.25 -11.50
N LYS A 53 -10.10 -2.90 -11.65
CA LYS A 53 -10.56 -1.54 -11.91
C LYS A 53 -10.86 -0.85 -10.57
N ALA A 54 -10.34 0.35 -10.39
CA ALA A 54 -10.53 1.15 -9.19
C ALA A 54 -12.02 1.34 -8.86
N SER A 55 -12.86 1.55 -9.88
CA SER A 55 -14.30 1.73 -9.72
C SER A 55 -15.05 0.45 -9.32
N ALA A 56 -14.43 -0.73 -9.43
CA ALA A 56 -15.03 -2.02 -9.11
C ALA A 56 -14.73 -2.49 -7.68
N LEU A 57 -13.82 -1.82 -6.96
CA LEU A 57 -13.51 -2.17 -5.58
C LEU A 57 -14.71 -1.86 -4.67
N ALA A 58 -15.17 -2.88 -3.94
CA ALA A 58 -16.18 -2.70 -2.92
C ALA A 58 -15.66 -1.79 -1.80
N LYS A 59 -16.50 -0.86 -1.34
CA LYS A 59 -16.17 -0.01 -0.21
C LYS A 59 -16.05 -0.85 1.06
N GLU A 60 -15.07 -0.51 1.89
CA GLU A 60 -14.85 -1.10 3.22
C GLU A 60 -14.59 -2.62 3.22
N VAL A 61 -14.07 -3.14 2.11
CA VAL A 61 -13.60 -4.52 2.00
C VAL A 61 -12.07 -4.53 1.96
N THR A 62 -11.46 -5.38 2.80
CA THR A 62 -10.02 -5.65 2.77
C THR A 62 -9.72 -6.65 1.65
N TYR A 63 -8.87 -6.26 0.70
CA TYR A 63 -8.27 -7.15 -0.28
C TYR A 63 -6.79 -7.37 0.05
N ILE A 64 -6.25 -8.56 -0.23
CA ILE A 64 -4.85 -8.94 0.00
C ILE A 64 -4.17 -9.25 -1.33
N PHE A 65 -2.94 -8.74 -1.47
CA PHE A 65 -2.00 -9.07 -2.54
C PHE A 65 -0.58 -9.03 -1.97
N ASN A 66 0.38 -9.70 -2.63
CA ASN A 66 1.77 -9.70 -2.16
C ASN A 66 2.61 -8.73 -2.99
N TYR A 67 3.36 -7.86 -2.31
CA TYR A 67 4.25 -6.86 -2.90
C TYR A 67 5.19 -6.27 -1.83
N PRO A 68 6.45 -5.91 -2.14
CA PRO A 68 7.13 -6.15 -3.39
C PRO A 68 7.69 -7.57 -3.49
N HIS A 69 7.70 -8.34 -2.40
CA HIS A 69 8.16 -9.71 -2.37
C HIS A 69 6.98 -10.69 -2.44
N ALA A 70 7.25 -11.91 -2.88
CA ALA A 70 6.27 -12.97 -3.02
C ALA A 70 5.54 -13.31 -1.72
N SER A 71 6.13 -13.00 -0.56
CA SER A 71 5.54 -13.27 0.76
C SER A 71 5.30 -12.03 1.63
N THR A 72 5.28 -10.82 1.06
CA THR A 72 4.97 -9.61 1.85
C THR A 72 3.53 -9.19 1.60
N PRO A 73 2.57 -9.60 2.45
CA PRO A 73 1.16 -9.29 2.26
C PRO A 73 0.93 -7.80 2.40
N CYS A 74 0.07 -7.28 1.53
CA CYS A 74 -0.40 -5.91 1.48
C CYS A 74 -1.93 -5.91 1.48
N MET A 75 -2.52 -4.94 2.16
CA MET A 75 -3.95 -4.70 2.12
C MET A 75 -4.29 -3.57 1.16
N LEU A 76 -5.35 -3.75 0.37
CA LEU A 76 -5.96 -2.76 -0.50
C LEU A 76 -7.40 -2.52 -0.03
N ILE A 77 -7.76 -1.26 0.17
CA ILE A 77 -9.07 -0.87 0.72
C ILE A 77 -9.62 0.33 -0.07
N ASN A 78 -10.88 0.26 -0.47
CA ASN A 78 -11.64 1.44 -0.91
C ASN A 78 -12.42 2.01 0.28
N LEU A 79 -11.96 3.15 0.81
CA LEU A 79 -12.56 3.81 1.97
C LEU A 79 -13.94 4.41 1.62
N PRO A 80 -14.81 4.65 2.62
CA PRO A 80 -16.13 5.21 2.35
C PRO A 80 -16.06 6.66 1.87
N LYS A 81 -14.96 7.38 2.18
CA LYS A 81 -14.71 8.78 1.87
C LYS A 81 -13.27 8.97 1.40
N GLY A 82 -13.01 10.06 0.69
CA GLY A 82 -11.66 10.44 0.28
C GLY A 82 -10.73 10.71 1.46
N THR A 83 -9.45 10.41 1.27
CA THR A 83 -8.44 10.53 2.33
C THR A 83 -8.05 11.98 2.62
N SER A 84 -7.36 12.17 3.73
CA SER A 84 -6.52 13.36 3.95
C SER A 84 -5.47 13.49 2.85
N LYS A 85 -4.93 14.71 2.71
CA LYS A 85 -3.84 15.03 1.77
C LYS A 85 -2.61 15.47 2.53
N GLU A 86 -1.44 15.17 1.97
CA GLU A 86 -0.14 15.63 2.45
C GLU A 86 0.03 15.47 3.97
N VAL A 87 -0.18 14.24 4.42
CA VAL A 87 -0.09 13.90 5.83
C VAL A 87 1.38 13.73 6.21
N GLU A 88 1.86 14.57 7.12
CA GLU A 88 3.18 14.38 7.74
C GLU A 88 3.17 13.19 8.68
N LEU A 89 4.15 12.31 8.52
CA LEU A 89 4.34 11.09 9.29
C LEU A 89 5.78 11.04 9.80
N ALA A 90 6.00 10.21 10.82
CA ALA A 90 7.34 9.91 11.33
C ALA A 90 7.50 8.40 11.47
N SER A 91 8.67 7.88 11.12
CA SER A 91 9.08 6.50 11.44
C SER A 91 9.53 6.39 12.90
N GLU A 92 9.78 5.16 13.35
CA GLU A 92 10.18 4.86 14.73
C GLU A 92 11.49 5.56 15.14
N ASN A 93 12.40 5.80 14.19
CA ASN A 93 13.65 6.55 14.42
C ASN A 93 13.48 8.09 14.33
N GLY A 94 12.25 8.59 14.15
CA GLY A 94 11.93 10.02 14.10
C GLY A 94 12.11 10.67 12.72
N GLU A 95 12.45 9.90 11.69
CA GLU A 95 12.57 10.40 10.32
C GLU A 95 11.19 10.76 9.75
N LYS A 96 11.06 11.99 9.24
CA LYS A 96 9.80 12.56 8.77
C LYS A 96 9.60 12.36 7.28
N TYR A 97 8.40 12.00 6.88
CA TYR A 97 8.02 11.82 5.48
C TYR A 97 6.56 12.21 5.25
N VAL A 98 6.18 12.44 3.99
CA VAL A 98 4.82 12.87 3.63
C VAL A 98 4.11 11.78 2.86
N TRP A 99 2.96 11.35 3.37
CA TRP A 99 2.02 10.52 2.64
C TRP A 99 1.04 11.41 1.87
N LYS A 100 1.01 11.27 0.53
CA LYS A 100 0.30 12.21 -0.35
C LYS A 100 -1.22 12.12 -0.26
N SER A 101 -1.81 10.96 -0.57
CA SER A 101 -3.23 10.66 -0.44
C SER A 101 -3.50 9.22 -0.91
N GLY A 102 -4.75 8.76 -0.81
CA GLY A 102 -5.24 7.64 -1.61
C GLY A 102 -5.33 7.98 -3.10
N VAL A 103 -5.50 6.95 -3.92
CA VAL A 103 -5.69 7.03 -5.38
C VAL A 103 -7.16 6.82 -5.76
N GLY A 104 -7.45 6.82 -7.07
CA GLY A 104 -8.81 6.79 -7.57
C GLY A 104 -9.42 8.19 -7.67
N LYS A 105 -10.54 8.31 -8.40
CA LYS A 105 -11.25 9.59 -8.60
C LYS A 105 -11.66 10.25 -7.26
N GLU A 106 -12.03 9.44 -6.27
CA GLU A 106 -12.44 9.90 -4.93
C GLU A 106 -11.25 10.06 -3.95
N ARG A 107 -10.03 9.65 -4.33
CA ARG A 107 -8.86 9.51 -3.42
C ARG A 107 -9.17 8.62 -2.21
N SER A 108 -10.04 7.64 -2.38
CA SER A 108 -10.49 6.74 -1.31
C SER A 108 -9.76 5.40 -1.31
N ILE A 109 -8.98 5.09 -2.36
CA ILE A 109 -8.31 3.80 -2.47
C ILE A 109 -6.91 3.92 -1.87
N VAL A 110 -6.66 3.11 -0.85
CA VAL A 110 -5.40 3.07 -0.12
C VAL A 110 -4.84 1.67 -0.13
N ALA A 111 -3.52 1.55 -0.05
CA ALA A 111 -2.86 0.29 0.22
C ALA A 111 -1.70 0.46 1.21
N TYR A 112 -1.55 -0.55 2.05
CA TYR A 112 -0.54 -0.62 3.10
C TYR A 112 0.04 -2.03 3.18
N VAL A 113 1.30 -2.15 3.55
CA VAL A 113 1.89 -3.44 3.93
C VAL A 113 1.10 -3.96 5.13
N ALA A 114 0.56 -5.18 5.02
CA ALA A 114 -0.23 -5.84 6.06
C ALA A 114 0.67 -6.56 7.07
N ILE A 115 1.81 -5.98 7.41
CA ILE A 115 2.73 -6.45 8.44
C ILE A 115 2.76 -5.36 9.51
N CYS A 116 2.24 -5.66 10.69
CA CYS A 116 2.18 -4.71 11.79
C CYS A 116 3.58 -4.22 12.15
N THR A 117 3.75 -2.91 12.30
CA THR A 117 5.06 -2.29 12.59
C THR A 117 5.55 -2.50 14.02
N HIS A 118 4.74 -3.08 14.90
CA HIS A 118 5.14 -3.46 16.26
C HIS A 118 5.92 -4.80 16.27
N GLN A 119 5.22 -5.92 16.12
CA GLN A 119 5.80 -7.28 16.17
C GLN A 119 5.43 -8.12 14.95
N MET A 120 5.18 -7.45 13.81
CA MET A 120 5.04 -8.09 12.50
C MET A 120 3.92 -9.13 12.40
N THR A 121 2.88 -9.01 13.24
CA THR A 121 1.59 -9.66 13.00
C THR A 121 1.13 -9.37 11.58
N HIS A 122 0.74 -10.41 10.84
CA HIS A 122 0.39 -10.30 9.43
C HIS A 122 -0.63 -11.40 9.05
N PRO A 123 -1.34 -11.26 7.91
CA PRO A 123 -2.24 -12.31 7.42
C PRO A 123 -1.46 -13.54 6.95
N THR A 124 -1.92 -14.71 7.35
CA THR A 124 -1.51 -16.03 6.84
C THR A 124 -2.70 -16.72 6.14
N PRO A 125 -2.49 -17.83 5.42
CA PRO A 125 -3.59 -18.63 4.89
C PRO A 125 -4.53 -19.19 5.97
N ASN A 126 -4.06 -19.34 7.21
CA ASN A 126 -4.87 -19.87 8.31
C ASN A 126 -5.68 -18.78 8.98
N ASP A 127 -5.06 -17.66 9.31
CA ASP A 127 -5.71 -16.59 10.06
C ASP A 127 -5.17 -15.19 9.69
N SER A 128 -5.91 -14.17 10.08
CA SER A 128 -5.42 -12.80 10.11
C SER A 128 -5.87 -12.09 11.37
N PHE A 129 -4.89 -11.55 12.09
CA PHE A 129 -5.09 -10.67 13.24
C PHE A 129 -4.99 -9.19 12.84
N ILE A 130 -4.79 -8.87 11.56
CA ILE A 130 -4.69 -7.49 11.08
C ILE A 130 -5.66 -7.26 9.91
N THR A 131 -6.57 -6.31 10.07
CA THR A 131 -7.57 -5.97 9.05
C THR A 131 -8.06 -4.53 9.19
N TYR A 132 -8.63 -4.00 8.12
CA TYR A 132 -9.51 -2.85 8.20
C TYR A 132 -10.82 -3.21 8.91
N VAL A 133 -11.26 -2.33 9.79
CA VAL A 133 -12.53 -2.39 10.51
C VAL A 133 -13.47 -1.35 9.89
N PRO A 134 -14.61 -1.76 9.29
CA PRO A 134 -15.57 -0.82 8.71
C PRO A 134 -16.08 0.23 9.70
N THR A 135 -16.42 1.41 9.19
CA THR A 135 -16.92 2.57 9.97
C THR A 135 -18.17 2.27 10.80
N THR A 136 -18.95 1.26 10.40
CA THR A 136 -20.16 0.81 11.09
C THR A 136 -19.89 -0.15 12.25
N LYS A 137 -18.65 -0.62 12.41
CA LYS A 137 -18.24 -1.57 13.45
C LYS A 137 -17.41 -0.89 14.55
N LYS A 138 -17.38 -1.56 15.70
CA LYS A 138 -16.49 -1.22 16.84
C LYS A 138 -15.30 -2.19 16.87
N THR A 139 -14.28 -1.82 17.64
CA THR A 139 -13.10 -2.63 17.95
C THR A 139 -12.64 -2.29 19.36
N MET A 140 -11.92 -3.19 20.01
CA MET A 140 -11.28 -2.94 21.30
C MET A 140 -10.07 -1.99 21.19
N ALA A 141 -9.39 -1.95 20.03
CA ALA A 141 -8.16 -1.17 19.88
C ALA A 141 -8.39 0.35 19.74
N TYR A 142 -9.59 0.75 19.30
CA TYR A 142 -9.95 2.14 19.06
C TYR A 142 -11.46 2.34 19.17
N ASP A 143 -11.90 3.50 19.64
CA ASP A 143 -13.32 3.78 19.93
C ASP A 143 -14.22 3.86 18.68
N LYS A 144 -13.62 3.85 17.48
CA LYS A 144 -14.29 3.99 16.18
C LYS A 144 -13.76 2.98 15.16
N GLY A 145 -14.64 2.57 14.24
CA GLY A 145 -14.24 1.92 12.99
C GLY A 145 -13.63 2.91 11.99
N GLY A 146 -13.43 2.48 10.75
CA GLY A 146 -12.71 3.25 9.73
C GLY A 146 -11.19 3.19 9.89
N VAL A 147 -10.70 2.20 10.64
CA VAL A 147 -9.31 2.06 11.06
C VAL A 147 -8.78 0.68 10.70
N ILE A 148 -7.47 0.57 10.57
CA ILE A 148 -6.80 -0.74 10.50
C ILE A 148 -6.42 -1.13 11.93
N VAL A 149 -6.75 -2.35 12.33
CA VAL A 149 -6.44 -2.88 13.67
C VAL A 149 -5.57 -4.10 13.55
N CYS A 150 -4.53 -4.15 14.39
CA CYS A 150 -3.78 -5.35 14.69
C CYS A 150 -4.20 -5.85 16.09
N SER A 151 -4.96 -6.94 16.13
CA SER A 151 -5.56 -7.50 17.34
C SER A 151 -4.58 -8.21 18.27
N SER A 152 -3.35 -8.55 17.83
CA SER A 152 -2.35 -9.17 18.71
C SER A 152 -1.94 -8.28 19.89
N HIS A 153 -1.81 -6.98 19.66
CA HIS A 153 -1.37 -6.00 20.67
C HIS A 153 -2.16 -4.68 20.58
N LEU A 154 -3.41 -4.79 20.10
CA LEU A 154 -4.39 -3.70 20.01
C LEU A 154 -3.85 -2.40 19.38
N SER A 155 -3.02 -2.51 18.35
CA SER A 155 -2.55 -1.33 17.60
C SER A 155 -3.61 -0.91 16.59
N ALA A 156 -3.89 0.39 16.51
CA ALA A 156 -4.86 0.98 15.60
C ALA A 156 -4.20 2.04 14.71
N PHE A 157 -4.58 2.06 13.43
CA PHE A 157 -4.01 2.94 12.42
C PHE A 157 -5.11 3.65 11.62
N ASP A 158 -4.92 4.94 11.34
CA ASP A 158 -5.86 5.75 10.55
C ASP A 158 -5.70 5.44 9.06
N ALA A 159 -6.59 4.61 8.52
CA ALA A 159 -6.54 4.19 7.12
C ALA A 159 -6.67 5.38 6.14
N GLY A 160 -7.35 6.45 6.54
CA GLY A 160 -7.58 7.67 5.75
C GLY A 160 -6.46 8.70 5.83
N ALA A 161 -5.45 8.49 6.68
CA ALA A 161 -4.36 9.43 6.91
C ALA A 161 -2.99 8.72 6.95
N GLY A 162 -2.68 7.94 5.91
CA GLY A 162 -1.38 7.30 5.75
C GLY A 162 -1.05 6.25 6.82
N ALA A 163 -2.09 5.61 7.38
CA ALA A 163 -1.96 4.63 8.45
C ALA A 163 -1.18 5.14 9.68
N LYS A 164 -1.29 6.44 10.00
CA LYS A 164 -0.72 6.96 11.25
C LYS A 164 -1.26 6.20 12.46
N VAL A 165 -0.40 6.01 13.46
CA VAL A 165 -0.79 5.34 14.70
C VAL A 165 -1.82 6.19 15.44
N LEU A 166 -2.92 5.55 15.84
CA LEU A 166 -3.96 6.13 16.67
C LEU A 166 -3.85 5.68 18.13
N GLY A 167 -3.32 4.48 18.36
CA GLY A 167 -3.14 3.90 19.69
C GLY A 167 -2.56 2.49 19.65
N GLY A 168 -2.32 1.93 20.83
CA GLY A 168 -1.73 0.61 21.02
C GLY A 168 -0.20 0.61 21.01
N ALA A 169 0.38 -0.56 20.74
CA ALA A 169 1.82 -0.80 20.91
C ALA A 169 2.71 -0.35 19.73
N ALA A 170 2.15 -0.16 18.53
CA ALA A 170 2.93 0.29 17.38
C ALA A 170 3.47 1.72 17.56
N THR A 171 4.74 1.93 17.23
CA THR A 171 5.46 3.21 17.40
C THR A 171 5.60 3.99 16.10
N GLN A 172 5.21 3.41 14.97
CA GLN A 172 5.27 4.05 13.65
C GLN A 172 4.10 3.61 12.74
N PRO A 173 3.72 4.42 11.73
CA PRO A 173 2.68 4.08 10.76
C PRO A 173 2.96 2.78 10.02
N LEU A 174 1.91 2.11 9.52
CA LEU A 174 2.09 1.04 8.54
C LEU A 174 2.73 1.60 7.27
N ASN A 175 3.58 0.82 6.62
CA ASN A 175 4.19 1.23 5.35
C ASN A 175 3.12 1.33 4.26
N SER A 176 3.05 2.46 3.57
CA SER A 176 2.12 2.61 2.45
C SER A 176 2.68 1.92 1.21
N VAL A 177 1.83 1.17 0.52
CA VAL A 177 2.11 0.77 -0.85
C VAL A 177 1.71 1.95 -1.73
N VAL A 178 2.69 2.51 -2.43
CA VAL A 178 2.45 3.59 -3.37
C VAL A 178 1.73 3.00 -4.59
N LEU A 179 0.50 3.45 -4.79
CA LEU A 179 -0.34 3.03 -5.90
C LEU A 179 -0.33 4.06 -7.03
N GLU A 180 -0.55 3.58 -8.25
CA GLU A 180 -0.95 4.39 -9.38
C GLU A 180 -2.34 3.97 -9.84
N HIS A 181 -3.14 4.97 -10.22
CA HIS A 181 -4.42 4.77 -10.88
C HIS A 181 -4.28 5.23 -12.33
N ALA A 182 -4.32 4.29 -13.26
CA ALA A 182 -4.15 4.57 -14.68
C ALA A 182 -5.43 5.15 -15.30
N ALA A 183 -5.28 5.79 -16.47
CA ALA A 183 -6.40 6.40 -17.19
C ALA A 183 -7.50 5.40 -17.60
N ASP A 184 -7.14 4.13 -17.81
CA ASP A 184 -8.07 3.04 -18.11
C ASP A 184 -8.73 2.45 -16.85
N ASP A 185 -8.55 3.09 -15.70
CA ASP A 185 -9.07 2.72 -14.38
C ASP A 185 -8.34 1.55 -13.70
N THR A 186 -7.22 1.06 -14.24
CA THR A 186 -6.44 -0.01 -13.58
C THR A 186 -5.57 0.49 -12.43
N LEU A 187 -5.30 -0.40 -11.48
CA LEU A 187 -4.45 -0.14 -10.31
C LEU A 187 -3.10 -0.83 -10.42
N TRP A 188 -2.06 -0.13 -9.99
CA TRP A 188 -0.67 -0.61 -10.03
C TRP A 188 0.04 -0.29 -8.72
N ALA A 189 0.83 -1.22 -8.19
CA ALA A 189 1.78 -0.96 -7.11
C ALA A 189 3.15 -0.59 -7.70
N VAL A 190 3.79 0.44 -7.16
CA VAL A 190 5.07 0.97 -7.72
C VAL A 190 6.16 1.26 -6.68
N GLY A 191 5.82 1.24 -5.40
CA GLY A 191 6.82 1.44 -4.36
C GLY A 191 6.26 1.23 -2.97
N ILE A 192 7.15 1.29 -1.99
CA ILE A 192 6.83 1.30 -0.57
C ILE A 192 7.28 2.63 0.00
N LEU A 193 6.45 3.23 0.85
CA LEU A 193 6.73 4.45 1.60
C LEU A 193 6.67 4.17 3.11
N GLY A 194 7.69 4.60 3.85
CA GLY A 194 7.87 4.42 5.28
C GLY A 194 8.97 3.40 5.62
N SER A 195 9.33 3.31 6.90
CA SER A 195 10.37 2.39 7.41
C SER A 195 9.86 0.94 7.45
N ASP A 196 10.19 0.11 6.45
CA ASP A 196 9.71 -1.27 6.38
C ASP A 196 10.40 -2.21 7.40
N LYS A 197 9.73 -3.31 7.74
CA LYS A 197 10.24 -4.36 8.63
C LYS A 197 10.62 -5.64 7.86
N PHE A 198 10.86 -5.58 6.54
CA PHE A 198 10.94 -6.79 5.71
C PHE A 198 12.09 -7.71 6.13
N GLN A 199 13.26 -7.17 6.45
CA GLN A 199 14.40 -8.02 6.86
C GLN A 199 14.13 -8.75 8.18
N ASP A 200 13.56 -8.04 9.16
CA ASP A 200 13.16 -8.62 10.45
C ASP A 200 12.06 -9.66 10.25
N TYR A 201 11.09 -9.38 9.38
CA TYR A 201 10.02 -10.30 9.01
C TYR A 201 10.58 -11.61 8.45
N PHE A 202 11.45 -11.52 7.44
CA PHE A 202 12.06 -12.71 6.85
C PHE A 202 12.95 -13.49 7.81
N LYS A 203 13.52 -12.83 8.82
CA LYS A 203 14.35 -13.47 9.84
C LYS A 203 13.50 -14.18 10.89
N SER A 204 12.42 -13.54 11.35
CA SER A 204 11.58 -14.04 12.45
C SER A 204 10.63 -15.15 12.02
N PHE A 205 10.10 -15.12 10.80
CA PHE A 205 9.04 -16.04 10.36
C PHE A 205 9.55 -17.14 9.40
N ARG A 206 10.83 -17.52 9.47
CA ARG A 206 11.42 -18.54 8.55
C ARG A 206 10.65 -19.86 8.49
N PRO A 207 10.16 -20.45 9.60
CA PRO A 207 9.39 -21.70 9.54
C PRO A 207 8.10 -21.54 8.72
N GLU A 208 7.36 -20.45 8.96
CA GLU A 208 6.12 -20.13 8.27
C GLU A 208 6.36 -19.81 6.79
N LEU A 209 7.42 -19.06 6.48
CA LEU A 209 7.82 -18.79 5.09
C LEU A 209 8.21 -20.08 4.34
N LYS A 210 8.73 -21.08 5.05
CA LYS A 210 8.97 -22.40 4.47
C LYS A 210 7.67 -23.14 4.18
N GLU A 211 6.70 -23.06 5.09
CA GLU A 211 5.40 -23.69 4.95
C GLU A 211 4.59 -23.12 3.78
N PHE A 212 4.42 -21.79 3.71
CA PHE A 212 3.52 -21.18 2.75
C PHE A 212 4.17 -20.74 1.43
N TYR A 213 5.49 -20.54 1.43
CA TYR A 213 6.19 -19.97 0.28
C TYR A 213 7.36 -20.83 -0.22
N GLY A 214 7.59 -22.02 0.33
CA GLY A 214 8.68 -22.90 -0.09
C GLY A 214 10.07 -22.49 0.41
N GLY A 215 10.15 -21.48 1.28
CA GLY A 215 11.36 -21.09 2.00
C GLY A 215 11.79 -19.64 1.77
N PRO A 216 12.79 -19.14 2.52
CA PRO A 216 13.19 -17.73 2.47
C PRO A 216 13.65 -17.22 1.10
N ALA A 217 14.21 -18.08 0.23
CA ALA A 217 14.64 -17.66 -1.09
C ALA A 217 13.44 -17.34 -2.00
N GLU A 218 12.44 -18.21 -2.01
CA GLU A 218 11.20 -18.05 -2.77
C GLU A 218 10.34 -16.91 -2.20
N ALA A 219 10.19 -16.85 -0.88
CA ALA A 219 9.50 -15.79 -0.16
C ALA A 219 10.02 -14.38 -0.50
N LYS A 220 11.34 -14.25 -0.71
CA LYS A 220 12.02 -12.98 -1.03
C LYS A 220 12.07 -12.66 -2.53
N LYS A 221 11.54 -13.51 -3.42
CA LYS A 221 11.50 -13.15 -4.84
C LYS A 221 10.65 -11.90 -5.03
N LEU A 222 11.12 -10.98 -5.85
CA LEU A 222 10.35 -9.79 -6.20
C LEU A 222 9.18 -10.21 -7.11
N VAL A 223 8.01 -9.67 -6.81
CA VAL A 223 6.84 -9.76 -7.67
C VAL A 223 7.06 -8.82 -8.84
N SER A 224 6.83 -9.32 -10.05
CA SER A 224 6.91 -8.55 -11.30
C SER A 224 5.64 -8.76 -12.11
N ILE A 225 5.35 -7.85 -13.03
CA ILE A 225 4.21 -7.88 -13.97
C ILE A 225 2.85 -7.69 -13.29
N SER A 226 2.44 -8.61 -12.41
CA SER A 226 1.12 -8.59 -11.77
C SER A 226 1.10 -9.23 -10.38
N ALA A 227 0.23 -8.73 -9.50
CA ALA A 227 -0.04 -9.31 -8.19
C ALA A 227 -1.51 -9.73 -8.09
N LYS A 228 -1.73 -11.03 -7.86
CA LYS A 228 -3.06 -11.57 -7.58
C LYS A 228 -3.60 -10.93 -6.30
N THR A 229 -4.78 -10.36 -6.42
CA THR A 229 -5.46 -9.60 -5.37
C THR A 229 -6.80 -10.25 -5.10
N VAL A 230 -7.01 -10.71 -3.88
CA VAL A 230 -8.19 -11.46 -3.44
C VAL A 230 -8.79 -10.81 -2.20
N LYS A 231 -10.04 -11.12 -1.82
CA LYS A 231 -10.56 -10.62 -0.54
C LYS A 231 -9.79 -11.25 0.63
N LEU A 232 -9.69 -10.57 1.77
CA LEU A 232 -9.06 -11.14 2.97
C LEU A 232 -9.75 -12.45 3.40
N THR A 233 -11.07 -12.55 3.24
CA THR A 233 -11.86 -13.77 3.52
C THR A 233 -11.57 -14.93 2.56
N GLU A 234 -10.93 -14.66 1.41
CA GLU A 234 -10.46 -15.68 0.46
C GLU A 234 -8.99 -16.03 0.72
N TYR A 235 -8.22 -15.12 1.33
CA TYR A 235 -6.81 -15.30 1.66
C TYR A 235 -6.63 -16.06 2.98
N SER A 236 -7.31 -15.65 4.05
CA SER A 236 -7.25 -16.25 5.39
C SER A 236 -8.55 -16.98 5.74
N LYS A 237 -8.46 -18.17 6.33
CA LYS A 237 -9.64 -18.93 6.78
C LYS A 237 -10.37 -18.24 7.94
N GLU A 238 -9.60 -17.69 8.87
CA GLU A 238 -10.15 -16.97 10.03
C GLU A 238 -9.70 -15.51 10.04
N ILE A 239 -10.60 -14.61 10.46
CA ILE A 239 -10.28 -13.21 10.70
C ILE A 239 -10.54 -12.94 12.18
N ILE A 240 -9.46 -12.69 12.91
CA ILE A 240 -9.49 -12.53 14.36
C ILE A 240 -9.47 -11.04 14.65
N GLN A 241 -10.59 -10.56 15.18
CA GLN A 241 -10.79 -9.17 15.52
C GLN A 241 -11.39 -9.06 16.92
N TYR A 242 -10.72 -8.28 17.77
CA TYR A 242 -11.20 -7.89 19.09
C TYR A 242 -11.59 -6.41 19.10
#